data_AF-A0A822J9J4-F1
#
_entry.id   AF-A0A822J9J4-F1
#
_cell.length_a   1.000
_cell.length_b   1.000
_cell.length_c   1.000
_cell.angle_alpha   90.00
_cell.angle_beta   90.00
_cell.angle_gamma   90.00
#
_symmetry.space_group_name_H-M   'P 1'
#
loop_
_entity.id
_entity.type
_entity.pdbx_description
1 polymer ?
#
loop_
_entity_poly.entity_id
_entity_poly.type
_entity_poly.pdbx_seq_one_letter_code
_entity_poly.pdbx_strand_id
1 'polypeptide(L)'
;MKLSNIKNEKKKKNQPDDVDTSNTIGIIKVFEDAGLSEDVLVHTAMELYVPHPGVETKEIAEKVFKRELEHALSDPNLCILVYSGMLLEKAGEKGELPGMSKETFNKDLTFLIVDEVIGMSIAKYISGDKGIFEYVRFDKLKPGILSALGPFMDDVIAGLIGGASANMYSRGKDDGAKREKKKVKKTRTRKPTNKPKAGGFAG
;
A
#
# COMPACT_ATOMS: atom_id res chain seq x y z
N MET A 1 -6.23 3.10 -11.69
CA MET A 1 -7.40 3.32 -12.57
C MET A 1 -7.96 1.95 -12.94
N LYS A 2 -9.16 1.56 -12.46
CA LYS A 2 -9.77 0.30 -12.91
C LYS A 2 -10.04 0.38 -14.41
N LEU A 3 -9.62 -0.62 -15.17
CA LEU A 3 -9.84 -0.69 -16.62
C LEU A 3 -11.33 -0.57 -16.97
N SER A 4 -12.21 -1.01 -16.06
CA SER A 4 -13.67 -0.87 -16.14
C SER A 4 -14.20 0.58 -16.18
N ASN A 5 -13.36 1.59 -15.90
CA ASN A 5 -13.80 2.98 -15.73
C ASN A 5 -13.42 3.91 -16.91
N ILE A 6 -12.88 3.38 -18.00
CA ILE A 6 -12.50 4.18 -19.18
C ILE A 6 -13.78 4.56 -19.94
N LYS A 7 -14.17 5.84 -19.91
CA LYS A 7 -15.30 6.36 -20.70
C LYS A 7 -14.94 6.39 -22.20
N ASN A 8 -15.91 6.01 -23.03
CA ASN A 8 -15.84 5.93 -24.48
C ASN A 8 -15.51 7.29 -25.13
N GLU A 9 -14.23 7.59 -25.32
CA GLU A 9 -13.80 8.60 -26.28
C GLU A 9 -12.77 7.98 -27.23
N LYS A 10 -13.18 7.84 -28.50
CA LYS A 10 -12.43 7.30 -29.65
C LYS A 10 -11.61 6.04 -29.35
N LYS A 11 -12.33 4.92 -29.17
CA LYS A 11 -11.73 3.57 -29.13
C LYS A 11 -10.88 3.31 -30.38
N LYS A 12 -9.64 2.84 -30.20
CA LYS A 12 -8.86 2.25 -31.31
C LYS A 12 -9.69 1.10 -31.91
N LYS A 13 -9.65 0.91 -33.23
CA LYS A 13 -10.52 -0.05 -33.98
C LYS A 13 -10.62 -1.48 -33.39
N ASN A 14 -9.65 -1.90 -32.58
CA ASN A 14 -9.57 -3.25 -32.00
C ASN A 14 -9.54 -3.26 -30.45
N GLN A 15 -9.98 -2.19 -29.78
CA GLN A 15 -10.00 -2.16 -28.31
C GLN A 15 -11.23 -2.93 -27.80
N PRO A 16 -11.05 -3.99 -26.99
CA PRO A 16 -12.18 -4.75 -26.44
C PRO A 16 -12.98 -3.89 -25.45
N ASP A 17 -14.27 -4.21 -25.33
CA ASP A 17 -15.19 -3.49 -24.43
C ASP A 17 -14.97 -3.83 -22.95
N ASP A 18 -14.40 -5.00 -22.66
CA ASP A 18 -14.03 -5.47 -21.34
C ASP A 18 -12.73 -6.28 -21.40
N VAL A 19 -12.05 -6.42 -20.25
CA VAL A 19 -10.82 -7.22 -20.12
C VAL A 19 -11.17 -8.49 -19.35
N ASP A 20 -11.13 -9.64 -20.02
CA ASP A 20 -11.32 -10.94 -19.37
C ASP A 20 -10.18 -11.22 -18.40
N THR A 21 -10.52 -11.35 -17.12
CA THR A 21 -9.58 -11.63 -16.02
C THR A 21 -9.80 -13.00 -15.37
N SER A 22 -10.71 -13.82 -15.92
CA SER A 22 -11.17 -15.09 -15.32
C SER A 22 -10.06 -16.12 -15.06
N ASN A 23 -8.97 -16.07 -15.84
CA ASN A 23 -7.81 -16.97 -15.72
C ASN A 23 -6.51 -16.22 -15.41
N THR A 24 -6.59 -15.08 -14.70
CA THR A 24 -5.40 -14.29 -14.35
C THR A 24 -4.78 -14.72 -13.02
N ILE A 25 -3.45 -14.66 -12.92
CA ILE A 25 -2.75 -14.85 -11.66
C ILE A 25 -2.76 -13.50 -10.94
N GLY A 26 -3.34 -13.46 -9.74
CA GLY A 26 -3.33 -12.26 -8.89
C GLY A 26 -1.94 -12.02 -8.30
N ILE A 27 -1.50 -10.75 -8.26
CA ILE A 27 -0.19 -10.36 -7.71
C ILE A 27 -0.01 -10.82 -6.25
N ILE A 28 -1.10 -10.88 -5.47
CA ILE A 28 -1.08 -11.38 -4.09
C ILE A 28 -0.55 -12.82 -4.02
N LYS A 29 -0.99 -13.69 -4.92
CA LYS A 29 -0.49 -15.07 -4.98
C LYS A 29 1.01 -15.10 -5.31
N VAL A 30 1.46 -14.23 -6.21
CA VAL A 30 2.88 -14.10 -6.57
C VAL A 30 3.72 -13.63 -5.37
N PHE A 31 3.19 -12.71 -4.56
CA PHE A 31 3.82 -12.28 -3.32
C PHE A 31 3.88 -13.41 -2.28
N GLU A 32 2.78 -14.14 -2.07
CA GLU A 32 2.74 -15.28 -1.15
C GLU A 32 3.79 -16.34 -1.51
N ASP A 33 3.88 -16.69 -2.79
CA ASP A 33 4.89 -17.64 -3.30
C ASP A 33 6.33 -17.13 -3.11
N ALA A 34 6.51 -15.81 -2.93
CA ALA A 34 7.79 -15.15 -2.62
C ALA A 34 7.99 -14.84 -1.12
N GLY A 35 7.11 -15.33 -0.24
CA GLY A 35 7.20 -15.09 1.22
C GLY A 35 6.72 -13.70 1.67
N LEU A 36 6.06 -12.93 0.79
CA LEU A 36 5.61 -11.56 1.02
C LEU A 36 4.09 -11.50 1.30
N SER A 37 3.64 -12.19 2.35
CA SER A 37 2.24 -12.13 2.76
C SER A 37 1.79 -10.69 3.09
N GLU A 38 0.47 -10.43 3.02
CA GLU A 38 -0.08 -9.11 3.39
C GLU A 38 0.35 -8.70 4.80
N ASP A 39 0.37 -9.63 5.75
CA ASP A 39 0.76 -9.34 7.13
C ASP A 39 2.24 -8.96 7.26
N VAL A 40 3.12 -9.53 6.43
CA VAL A 40 4.53 -9.13 6.36
C VAL A 40 4.66 -7.69 5.85
N LEU A 41 3.90 -7.34 4.80
CA LEU A 41 3.91 -5.98 4.25
C LEU A 41 3.35 -4.96 5.25
N VAL A 42 2.26 -5.30 5.94
CA VAL A 42 1.63 -4.45 6.96
C VAL A 42 2.56 -4.29 8.16
N HIS A 43 3.17 -5.37 8.66
CA HIS A 43 4.14 -5.29 9.75
C HIS A 43 5.28 -4.33 9.41
N THR A 44 5.88 -4.53 8.24
CA THR A 44 6.97 -3.70 7.72
C THR A 44 6.58 -2.22 7.63
N ALA A 45 5.39 -1.91 7.11
CA ALA A 45 4.87 -0.55 7.05
C ALA A 45 4.72 0.08 8.44
N MET A 46 4.23 -0.70 9.40
CA MET A 46 3.93 -0.22 10.75
C MET A 46 5.14 -0.04 11.64
N GLU A 47 6.30 -0.59 11.29
CA GLU A 47 7.56 -0.31 12.00
C GLU A 47 7.96 1.18 11.91
N LEU A 48 7.58 1.85 10.82
CA LEU A 48 7.82 3.29 10.62
C LEU A 48 6.57 4.14 10.84
N TYR A 49 5.52 3.58 11.41
CA TYR A 49 4.30 4.33 11.70
C TYR A 49 4.53 5.43 12.75
N VAL A 50 3.95 6.61 12.49
CA VAL A 50 3.91 7.73 13.43
C VAL A 50 2.47 8.22 13.55
N PRO A 51 1.94 8.44 14.78
CA PRO A 51 0.60 8.98 14.97
C PRO A 51 0.37 10.30 14.20
N HIS A 52 -0.72 10.35 13.44
CA HIS A 52 -1.12 11.52 12.65
C HIS A 52 -2.65 11.63 12.64
N PRO A 53 -3.24 12.84 12.51
CA PRO A 53 -4.69 12.98 12.38
C PRO A 53 -5.28 12.07 11.30
N GLY A 54 -6.34 11.34 11.64
CA GLY A 54 -6.96 10.29 10.81
C GLY A 54 -6.41 8.88 10.99
N VAL A 55 -5.19 8.76 11.54
CA VAL A 55 -4.51 7.49 11.86
C VAL A 55 -3.81 7.63 13.22
N GLU A 56 -4.55 8.03 14.25
CA GLU A 56 -3.98 8.39 15.56
C GLU A 56 -3.47 7.19 16.37
N THR A 57 -3.93 5.98 16.03
CA THR A 57 -3.52 4.73 16.69
C THR A 57 -3.04 3.74 15.65
N LYS A 58 -2.09 2.87 16.01
CA LYS A 58 -1.55 1.82 15.14
C LYS A 58 -2.66 0.94 14.53
N GLU A 59 -3.69 0.60 15.29
CA GLU A 59 -4.81 -0.23 14.81
C GLU A 59 -5.70 0.48 13.78
N ILE A 60 -5.71 1.81 13.77
CA ILE A 60 -6.39 2.59 12.73
C ILE A 60 -5.48 2.67 11.50
N ALA A 61 -4.20 2.94 11.71
CA ALA A 61 -3.20 3.01 10.66
C ALA A 61 -3.15 1.70 9.85
N GLU A 62 -3.06 0.54 10.52
CA GLU A 62 -3.08 -0.78 9.88
C GLU A 62 -4.31 -0.98 8.99
N LYS A 63 -5.50 -0.62 9.47
CA LYS A 63 -6.76 -0.77 8.71
C LYS A 63 -6.78 0.14 7.48
N VAL A 64 -6.31 1.37 7.62
CA VAL A 64 -6.24 2.33 6.51
C VAL A 64 -5.17 1.86 5.53
N PHE A 65 -3.99 1.46 5.99
CA PHE A 65 -2.90 0.93 5.17
C PHE A 65 -3.34 -0.28 4.35
N LYS A 66 -3.97 -1.30 4.97
CA LYS A 66 -4.49 -2.49 4.27
C LYS A 66 -5.43 -2.09 3.13
N ARG A 67 -6.36 -1.15 3.37
CA ARG A 67 -7.24 -0.61 2.32
C ARG A 67 -6.45 0.07 1.21
N GLU A 68 -5.47 0.91 1.54
CA GLU A 68 -4.67 1.62 0.54
C GLU A 68 -3.80 0.69 -0.30
N LEU A 69 -3.26 -0.36 0.32
CA LEU A 69 -2.51 -1.42 -0.33
C LEU A 69 -3.41 -2.23 -1.28
N GLU A 70 -4.58 -2.66 -0.82
CA GLU A 70 -5.60 -3.33 -1.65
C GLU A 70 -6.01 -2.44 -2.84
N HIS A 71 -6.20 -1.14 -2.59
CA HIS A 71 -6.56 -0.20 -3.64
C HIS A 71 -5.44 -0.06 -4.68
N ALA A 72 -4.19 0.04 -4.25
CA ALA A 72 -3.02 0.09 -5.15
C ALA A 72 -2.93 -1.18 -6.00
N LEU A 73 -2.97 -2.35 -5.37
CA LEU A 73 -2.87 -3.66 -6.02
C LEU A 73 -4.11 -4.04 -6.85
N SER A 74 -5.18 -3.24 -6.81
CA SER A 74 -6.32 -3.39 -7.73
C SER A 74 -6.05 -2.86 -9.14
N ASP A 75 -4.94 -2.14 -9.35
CA ASP A 75 -4.53 -1.65 -10.67
C ASP A 75 -3.56 -2.63 -11.36
N PRO A 76 -3.95 -3.25 -12.49
CA PRO A 76 -3.09 -4.18 -13.19
C PRO A 76 -1.80 -3.54 -13.72
N ASN A 77 -1.79 -2.24 -14.03
CA ASN A 77 -0.56 -1.58 -14.49
C ASN A 77 0.49 -1.52 -13.37
N LEU A 78 0.06 -1.23 -12.15
CA LEU A 78 0.94 -1.26 -10.99
C LEU A 78 1.41 -2.69 -10.72
N CYS A 79 0.51 -3.66 -10.80
CA CYS A 79 0.86 -5.07 -10.61
C CYS A 79 1.93 -5.54 -11.60
N ILE A 80 1.80 -5.16 -12.88
CA ILE A 80 2.78 -5.49 -13.92
C ILE A 80 4.13 -4.82 -13.63
N LEU A 81 4.12 -3.55 -13.21
CA LEU A 81 5.35 -2.84 -12.84
C LEU A 81 6.06 -3.51 -11.66
N VAL A 82 5.32 -3.84 -10.60
CA VAL A 82 5.87 -4.59 -9.45
C VAL A 82 6.41 -5.95 -9.90
N TYR A 83 5.64 -6.69 -10.70
CA TYR A 83 6.05 -8.00 -11.20
C TYR A 83 7.33 -7.92 -12.06
N SER A 84 7.53 -6.83 -12.81
CA SER A 84 8.77 -6.63 -13.58
C SER A 84 10.01 -6.57 -12.68
N GLY A 85 9.93 -5.90 -11.53
CA GLY A 85 11.01 -5.90 -10.54
C GLY A 85 11.26 -7.29 -9.94
N MET A 86 10.21 -8.05 -9.65
CA MET A 86 10.34 -9.44 -9.19
C MET A 86 11.00 -10.35 -10.23
N LEU A 87 10.76 -10.13 -11.52
CA LEU A 87 11.41 -10.87 -12.59
C LEU A 87 12.90 -10.50 -12.71
N LEU A 88 13.23 -9.22 -12.54
CA LEU A 88 14.61 -8.75 -12.57
C LEU A 88 15.42 -9.31 -11.39
N GLU A 89 14.84 -9.39 -10.20
CA GLU A 89 15.44 -10.09 -9.06
C GLU A 89 15.80 -11.53 -9.43
N LYS A 90 14.82 -12.30 -9.91
CA LYS A 90 15.02 -13.70 -10.30
C LYS A 90 16.06 -13.87 -11.41
N ALA A 91 16.12 -12.92 -12.35
CA ALA A 91 17.14 -12.92 -13.39
C ALA A 91 18.53 -12.62 -12.81
N GLY A 92 18.64 -11.69 -11.86
CA GLY A 92 19.88 -11.38 -11.14
C GLY A 92 20.41 -12.56 -10.35
N GLU A 93 19.54 -13.24 -9.60
CA GLU A 93 19.86 -14.47 -8.86
C GLU A 93 20.37 -15.61 -9.77
N LYS A 94 19.99 -15.61 -11.04
CA LYS A 94 20.44 -16.57 -12.06
C LYS A 94 21.64 -16.10 -12.88
N GLY A 95 22.05 -14.83 -12.75
CA GLY A 95 23.10 -14.23 -13.57
C GLY A 95 22.68 -13.99 -15.03
N GLU A 96 21.39 -13.79 -15.28
CA GLU A 96 20.80 -13.58 -16.60
C GLU A 96 20.69 -12.08 -16.97
N LEU A 97 21.05 -11.18 -16.06
CA LEU A 97 20.98 -9.73 -16.29
C LEU A 97 22.02 -9.28 -17.34
N PRO A 98 21.62 -8.47 -18.34
CA PRO A 98 22.55 -7.93 -19.32
C PRO A 98 23.63 -7.07 -18.67
N GLY A 99 24.90 -7.42 -18.88
CA GLY A 99 26.05 -6.63 -18.39
C GLY A 99 26.31 -6.75 -16.88
N MET A 100 25.67 -7.69 -16.17
CA MET A 100 25.86 -7.90 -14.74
C MET A 100 25.95 -9.38 -14.39
N SER A 101 27.06 -9.79 -13.76
CA SER A 101 27.21 -11.16 -13.27
C SER A 101 26.42 -11.40 -11.98
N LYS A 102 26.12 -12.66 -11.66
CA LYS A 102 25.47 -13.04 -10.39
C LYS A 102 26.26 -12.57 -9.16
N GLU A 103 27.58 -12.70 -9.18
CA GLU A 103 28.44 -12.26 -8.07
C GLU A 103 28.45 -10.74 -7.92
N THR A 104 28.27 -10.02 -9.02
CA THR A 104 28.16 -8.56 -9.01
C THR A 104 26.80 -8.13 -8.48
N PHE A 105 25.74 -8.79 -8.93
CA PHE A 105 24.37 -8.58 -8.45
C PHE A 105 24.25 -8.80 -6.94
N ASN A 106 24.77 -9.92 -6.44
CA ASN A 106 24.72 -10.28 -5.01
C ASN A 106 25.53 -9.36 -4.10
N LYS A 107 26.36 -8.47 -4.64
CA LYS A 107 27.10 -7.47 -3.85
C LYS A 107 26.25 -6.24 -3.50
N ASP A 108 25.02 -6.17 -4.01
CA ASP A 108 24.08 -5.07 -3.76
C ASP A 108 24.77 -3.71 -3.89
N LEU A 109 25.30 -3.48 -5.09
CA LEU A 109 26.21 -2.38 -5.35
C LEU A 109 25.44 -1.08 -5.50
N THR A 110 25.92 -0.01 -4.86
CA THR A 110 25.33 1.35 -4.89
C THR A 110 25.17 1.96 -6.31
N PHE A 111 25.64 1.29 -7.35
CA PHE A 111 25.51 1.73 -8.75
C PHE A 111 24.43 0.97 -9.53
N LEU A 112 23.77 -0.02 -8.95
CA LEU A 112 22.48 -0.46 -9.48
C LEU A 112 21.51 0.68 -9.15
N ILE A 113 21.13 1.44 -10.19
CA ILE A 113 20.26 2.62 -10.06
C ILE A 113 18.84 2.27 -10.52
N VAL A 114 18.70 1.18 -11.27
CA VAL A 114 17.46 0.81 -11.95
C VAL A 114 16.42 0.24 -10.96
N ASP A 115 16.86 -0.42 -9.91
CA ASP A 115 16.07 -0.79 -8.72
C ASP A 115 15.46 0.45 -8.06
N GLU A 116 16.26 1.48 -7.75
CA GLU A 116 15.77 2.74 -7.17
C GLU A 116 14.77 3.44 -8.10
N VAL A 117 15.05 3.45 -9.41
CA VAL A 117 14.16 4.02 -10.43
C VAL A 117 12.82 3.29 -10.46
N ILE A 118 12.82 1.95 -10.34
CA ILE A 118 11.60 1.15 -10.28
C ILE A 118 10.86 1.43 -8.96
N GLY A 119 11.54 1.42 -7.82
CA GLY A 119 10.99 1.71 -6.49
C GLY A 119 10.32 3.09 -6.44
N MET A 120 11.02 4.14 -6.89
CA MET A 120 10.47 5.48 -7.01
C MET A 120 9.28 5.55 -7.96
N SER A 121 9.34 4.85 -9.09
CA SER A 121 8.24 4.83 -10.08
C SER A 121 6.99 4.20 -9.49
N ILE A 122 7.11 3.09 -8.75
CA ILE A 122 6.01 2.45 -8.03
C ILE A 122 5.41 3.42 -7.00
N ALA A 123 6.24 4.01 -6.15
CA ALA A 123 5.78 4.91 -5.09
C ALA A 123 5.06 6.15 -5.66
N LYS A 124 5.63 6.73 -6.72
CA LYS A 124 5.08 7.87 -7.45
C LYS A 124 3.78 7.51 -8.15
N TYR A 125 3.68 6.32 -8.75
CA TYR A 125 2.45 5.86 -9.37
C TYR A 125 1.30 5.77 -8.36
N ILE A 126 1.59 5.30 -7.14
CA ILE A 126 0.58 5.10 -6.10
C ILE A 126 0.09 6.43 -5.49
N SER A 127 0.98 7.40 -5.26
CA SER A 127 0.64 8.58 -4.44
C SER A 127 1.33 9.88 -4.84
N GLY A 128 1.91 9.93 -6.05
CA GLY A 128 2.64 11.09 -6.56
C GLY A 128 3.92 11.36 -5.76
N ASP A 129 4.31 12.63 -5.68
CA ASP A 129 5.58 13.01 -5.04
C ASP A 129 5.62 12.68 -3.54
N LYS A 130 4.45 12.60 -2.87
CA LYS A 130 4.36 12.14 -1.47
C LYS A 130 4.86 10.70 -1.30
N GLY A 131 4.58 9.84 -2.28
CA GLY A 131 5.04 8.46 -2.28
C GLY A 131 6.54 8.38 -2.37
N ILE A 132 7.17 9.25 -3.16
CA ILE A 132 8.63 9.29 -3.31
C ILE A 132 9.28 9.62 -1.96
N PHE A 133 8.75 10.59 -1.20
CA PHE A 133 9.30 10.91 0.12
C PHE A 133 9.20 9.75 1.10
N GLU A 134 8.08 9.02 1.12
CA GLU A 134 7.95 7.82 1.96
C GLU A 134 8.85 6.69 1.45
N TYR A 135 8.95 6.46 0.14
CA TYR A 135 9.88 5.47 -0.43
C TYR A 135 11.30 5.73 0.04
N VAL A 136 11.82 6.96 -0.11
CA VAL A 136 13.18 7.32 0.36
C VAL A 136 13.35 7.05 1.86
N ARG A 137 12.29 7.20 2.65
CA ARG A 137 12.31 6.91 4.09
C ARG A 137 12.37 5.40 4.36
N PHE A 138 11.59 4.60 3.64
CA PHE A 138 11.58 3.14 3.78
C PHE A 138 12.88 2.52 3.25
N ASP A 139 13.35 2.94 2.09
CA ASP A 139 14.62 2.49 1.49
C ASP A 139 15.81 2.77 2.42
N LYS A 140 15.90 3.98 2.97
CA LYS A 140 17.00 4.32 3.89
C LYS A 140 17.01 3.55 5.20
N LEU A 141 15.83 3.21 5.73
CA LEU A 141 15.69 2.59 7.04
C LEU A 141 15.58 1.06 6.99
N LYS A 142 15.22 0.51 5.82
CA LYS A 142 14.98 -0.91 5.54
C LYS A 142 14.27 -1.65 6.70
N PRO A 143 13.10 -1.18 7.19
CA PRO A 143 12.37 -1.87 8.26
C PRO A 143 11.93 -3.28 7.85
N GLY A 144 11.68 -4.14 8.84
CA GLY A 144 11.09 -5.45 8.64
C GLY A 144 11.75 -6.27 7.52
N ILE A 145 10.92 -6.74 6.59
CA ILE A 145 11.38 -7.61 5.50
C ILE A 145 12.35 -6.92 4.55
N LEU A 146 12.33 -5.59 4.43
CA LEU A 146 13.17 -4.86 3.49
C LEU A 146 14.67 -5.07 3.75
N SER A 147 15.05 -5.28 5.01
CA SER A 147 16.45 -5.57 5.38
C SER A 147 16.98 -6.93 4.90
N ALA A 148 16.10 -7.81 4.41
CA ALA A 148 16.42 -9.17 4.03
C ALA A 148 16.15 -9.48 2.55
N LEU A 149 15.56 -8.54 1.81
CA LEU A 149 15.30 -8.70 0.38
C LEU A 149 16.54 -8.38 -0.44
N GLY A 150 16.59 -8.92 -1.66
CA GLY A 150 17.64 -8.63 -2.64
C GLY A 150 17.43 -7.29 -3.35
N PRO A 151 18.39 -6.87 -4.19
CA PRO A 151 18.52 -5.49 -4.68
C PRO A 151 17.32 -4.91 -5.42
N PHE A 152 16.56 -5.71 -6.19
CA PHE A 152 15.35 -5.19 -6.82
C PHE A 152 14.16 -5.27 -5.87
N MET A 153 14.09 -6.34 -5.08
CA MET A 153 12.93 -6.63 -4.25
C MET A 153 12.79 -5.67 -3.07
N ASP A 154 13.87 -5.25 -2.43
CA ASP A 154 13.77 -4.26 -1.35
C ASP A 154 13.25 -2.92 -1.87
N ASP A 155 13.73 -2.43 -3.00
CA ASP A 155 13.27 -1.18 -3.62
C ASP A 155 11.82 -1.26 -4.12
N VAL A 156 11.46 -2.37 -4.78
CA VAL A 156 10.10 -2.62 -5.26
C VAL A 156 9.10 -2.63 -4.11
N ILE A 157 9.43 -3.33 -3.02
CA ILE A 157 8.55 -3.44 -1.86
C ILE A 157 8.57 -2.16 -1.02
N ALA A 158 9.70 -1.47 -0.90
CA ALA A 158 9.79 -0.14 -0.29
C ALA A 158 8.94 0.87 -1.07
N GLY A 159 8.95 0.81 -2.40
CA GLY A 159 8.14 1.66 -3.27
C GLY A 159 6.64 1.42 -3.08
N LEU A 160 6.24 0.14 -3.01
CA LEU A 160 4.86 -0.26 -2.77
C LEU A 160 4.37 0.18 -1.38
N ILE A 161 5.13 -0.13 -0.33
CA ILE A 161 4.82 0.22 1.05
C ILE A 161 4.83 1.73 1.25
N GLY A 162 5.84 2.42 0.72
CA GLY A 162 5.97 3.88 0.82
C GLY A 162 4.81 4.59 0.12
N GLY A 163 4.46 4.16 -1.09
CA GLY A 163 3.31 4.69 -1.82
C GLY A 163 1.99 4.49 -1.08
N ALA A 164 1.73 3.28 -0.55
CA ALA A 164 0.54 2.98 0.23
C ALA A 164 0.51 3.76 1.56
N SER A 165 1.65 3.91 2.24
CA SER A 165 1.79 4.67 3.49
C SER A 165 1.52 6.16 3.30
N ALA A 166 2.03 6.76 2.22
CA ALA A 166 1.75 8.16 1.88
C ALA A 166 0.23 8.42 1.69
N ASN A 167 -0.46 7.48 1.05
CA ASN A 167 -1.91 7.50 0.91
C ASN A 167 -2.62 7.26 2.24
N MET A 168 -2.11 6.37 3.10
CA MET A 168 -2.66 6.15 4.44
C MET A 168 -2.68 7.45 5.25
N TYR A 169 -1.56 8.18 5.29
CA TYR A 169 -1.49 9.47 6.00
C TYR A 169 -2.36 10.55 5.35
N SER A 170 -2.48 10.55 4.02
CA SER A 170 -3.26 11.56 3.30
C SER A 170 -4.77 11.33 3.39
N ARG A 171 -5.22 10.08 3.22
CA ARG A 171 -6.64 9.70 3.13
C ARG A 171 -7.24 9.20 4.44
N GLY A 172 -6.42 8.81 5.42
CA GLY A 172 -6.90 8.45 6.76
C GLY A 172 -7.66 9.57 7.47
N LYS A 173 -7.34 10.84 7.15
CA LYS A 173 -8.07 12.03 7.65
C LYS A 173 -9.57 11.99 7.38
N ASP A 174 -9.96 11.45 6.22
CA ASP A 174 -11.37 11.31 5.84
C ASP A 174 -12.09 10.25 6.68
N ASP A 175 -11.37 9.28 7.23
CA ASP A 175 -11.91 8.24 8.11
C ASP A 175 -12.01 8.70 9.57
N GLY A 176 -11.05 9.49 10.05
CA GLY A 176 -11.10 10.15 11.35
C GLY A 176 -12.33 11.05 11.47
N ALA A 177 -12.57 11.91 10.47
CA ALA A 177 -13.73 12.80 10.42
C ALA A 177 -15.07 12.04 10.37
N LYS A 178 -15.13 10.90 9.66
CA LYS A 178 -16.33 10.03 9.63
C LYS A 178 -16.58 9.35 10.99
N ARG A 179 -15.52 8.94 11.70
CA ARG A 179 -15.62 8.35 13.05
C ARG A 179 -16.07 9.36 14.10
N GLU A 180 -15.53 10.58 14.09
CA GLU A 180 -15.99 11.64 14.99
C GLU A 180 -17.47 11.97 14.78
N LYS A 181 -17.90 12.13 13.51
CA LYS A 181 -19.32 12.34 13.17
C LYS A 181 -20.21 11.19 13.66
N LYS A 182 -19.76 9.93 13.55
CA LYS A 182 -20.47 8.76 14.09
C LYS A 182 -20.51 8.74 15.63
N LYS A 183 -19.41 9.09 16.31
CA LYS A 183 -19.37 9.22 17.78
C LYS A 183 -20.36 10.29 18.25
N VAL A 184 -20.30 11.51 17.70
CA VAL A 184 -21.22 12.61 18.03
C VAL A 184 -22.69 12.22 17.82
N LYS A 185 -22.99 11.51 16.73
CA LYS A 185 -24.35 11.01 16.46
C LYS A 185 -24.81 9.96 17.48
N LYS A 186 -23.93 9.07 17.94
CA LYS A 186 -24.20 8.03 18.96
C LYS A 186 -24.32 8.60 20.38
N THR A 187 -23.61 9.68 20.69
CA THR A 187 -23.73 10.41 21.96
C THR A 187 -25.02 11.23 22.01
N ARG A 188 -25.42 11.85 20.88
CA ARG A 188 -26.71 12.58 20.79
C ARG A 188 -27.95 11.68 20.89
N THR A 189 -27.88 10.42 20.44
CA THR A 189 -29.00 9.45 20.58
C THR A 189 -29.10 8.85 21.98
N ARG A 190 -28.08 8.98 22.82
CA ARG A 190 -28.10 8.59 24.24
C ARG A 190 -28.37 9.82 25.12
N LYS A 191 -29.57 10.42 25.03
CA LYS A 191 -30.02 11.39 26.05
C LYS A 191 -30.36 10.65 27.35
N PRO A 192 -30.03 11.16 28.55
CA PRO A 192 -30.33 10.49 29.81
C PRO A 192 -31.83 10.54 30.10
N THR A 193 -32.45 9.38 30.34
CA THR A 193 -33.81 9.29 30.87
C THR A 193 -33.79 9.67 32.35
N ASN A 194 -33.91 10.96 32.65
CA ASN A 194 -34.29 11.40 34.00
C ASN A 194 -35.78 11.11 34.20
N LYS A 195 -36.10 10.04 34.93
CA LYS A 195 -37.41 9.88 35.58
C LYS A 195 -37.34 10.53 36.96
N PRO A 196 -38.22 11.50 37.30
CA PRO A 196 -38.37 11.91 38.68
C PRO A 196 -39.08 10.79 39.47
N LYS A 197 -38.52 10.41 40.62
CA LYS A 197 -39.21 9.58 41.61
C LYS A 197 -40.32 10.44 42.23
N ALA A 198 -41.57 10.08 41.98
CA ALA A 198 -42.69 10.53 42.79
C ALA A 198 -42.61 9.83 44.16
N GLY A 199 -42.33 10.60 45.20
CA GLY A 199 -42.50 10.18 46.60
C GLY A 199 -43.40 11.20 47.27
N GLY A 200 -44.68 10.84 47.42
CA GLY A 200 -45.64 11.64 48.17
C GLY A 200 -45.30 11.61 49.66
N PHE A 201 -45.29 12.79 50.28
CA PHE A 201 -45.36 12.95 51.72
C PHE A 201 -46.84 13.07 52.11
N ALA A 202 -47.29 12.21 53.02
CA ALA A 202 -48.49 12.42 53.80
C ALA A 202 -48.09 13.12 55.11
N GLY A 203 -48.81 14.18 55.46
CA GLY A 203 -48.63 15.00 56.65
C GLY A 203 -49.44 16.27 56.53
#